data_AF-A0A0Q7H7E9-F1
#
_entry.id   AF-A0A0Q7H7E9-F1
#
_cell.length_a   1.000
_cell.length_b   1.000
_cell.length_c   1.000
_cell.angle_alpha   90.00
_cell.angle_beta   90.00
_cell.angle_gamma   90.00
#
_symmetry.space_group_name_H-M   'P 1'
#
loop_
_entity.id
_entity.type
_entity.pdbx_description
1 polymer ?
#
loop_
_entity_poly.entity_id
_entity_poly.type
_entity_poly.pdbx_seq_one_letter_code
_entity_poly.pdbx_strand_id
1 'polypeptide(L)'
;MNTKQLIAVSAAALALLGAAGAHAESYEGVQAITPFASRADVKAEAIAAAREGNPYSDSAAEGTVAVNSTLDRSAVRDQAVAAAHNPLQSLDRRAFYRDEVPSAYKKPTVSFTRQAGL
;
A
#
# COMPACT_ATOMS: atom_id res chain seq x y z
N MET A 1 -2.50 23.00 80.85
CA MET A 1 -3.26 22.52 79.68
C MET A 1 -4.44 21.69 80.18
N ASN A 2 -5.67 22.02 79.81
CA ASN A 2 -6.88 21.33 80.31
C ASN A 2 -7.28 20.16 79.39
N THR A 3 -8.00 19.16 79.90
CA THR A 3 -8.36 17.93 79.18
C THR A 3 -9.03 18.17 77.81
N LYS A 4 -9.80 19.26 77.69
CA LYS A 4 -10.43 19.67 76.43
C LYS A 4 -9.42 20.03 75.34
N GLN A 5 -8.29 20.66 75.69
CA GLN A 5 -7.22 20.98 74.75
C GLN A 5 -6.48 19.72 74.29
N LEU A 6 -6.24 18.75 75.18
CA LEU A 6 -5.63 17.48 74.80
C LEU A 6 -6.49 16.69 73.81
N ILE A 7 -7.81 16.64 74.06
CA ILE A 7 -8.77 15.98 73.17
C ILE A 7 -8.82 16.69 71.80
N ALA A 8 -8.79 18.03 71.78
CA ALA A 8 -8.80 18.80 70.54
C ALA A 8 -7.52 18.55 69.70
N VAL A 9 -6.35 18.51 70.35
CA VAL A 9 -5.08 18.23 69.68
C VAL A 9 -5.02 16.79 69.16
N SER A 10 -5.50 15.80 69.92
CA SER A 10 -5.55 14.41 69.45
C SER A 10 -6.53 14.21 68.30
N ALA A 11 -7.68 14.89 68.34
CA ALA A 11 -8.67 14.85 67.25
C ALA A 11 -8.12 15.50 65.97
N ALA A 12 -7.42 16.64 66.11
CA ALA A 12 -6.77 17.29 64.97
C ALA A 12 -5.64 16.44 64.38
N ALA A 13 -4.81 15.82 65.22
CA ALA A 13 -3.76 14.91 64.78
C ALA A 13 -4.33 13.67 64.06
N LEU A 14 -5.42 13.10 64.56
CA LEU A 14 -6.08 11.96 63.93
C LEU A 14 -6.77 12.34 62.61
N ALA A 15 -7.38 13.53 62.54
CA ALA A 15 -7.97 14.05 61.31
C ALA A 15 -6.92 14.31 60.21
N LEU A 16 -5.75 14.86 60.59
CA LEU A 16 -4.63 15.06 59.67
C LEU A 16 -4.06 13.72 59.17
N LEU A 17 -4.02 12.69 60.03
CA LEU A 17 -3.56 11.35 59.64
C LEU A 17 -4.55 10.64 58.71
N GLY A 18 -5.86 10.84 58.91
CA GLY A 18 -6.91 10.31 58.01
C GLY A 18 -6.91 10.94 56.62
N ALA A 19 -6.56 12.23 56.52
CA ALA A 19 -6.45 12.93 55.24
C ALA A 19 -5.26 12.47 54.37
N ALA A 20 -4.21 11.92 54.99
CA ALA A 20 -3.04 11.39 54.27
C ALA A 20 -3.29 10.00 53.65
N GLY A 21 -4.39 9.32 53.99
CA GLY A 21 -4.73 7.99 53.47
C GLY A 21 -5.69 7.98 52.27
N ALA A 22 -6.32 9.12 51.96
CA ALA A 22 -7.28 9.25 50.86
C ALA A 22 -6.56 9.50 49.53
N HIS A 23 -5.74 8.54 49.11
CA HIS A 23 -5.20 8.53 47.75
C HIS A 23 -6.21 7.82 46.85
N ALA A 24 -6.89 8.60 46.00
CA ALA A 24 -7.61 8.01 44.87
C ALA A 24 -6.58 7.33 43.96
N GLU A 25 -6.90 6.12 43.46
CA GLU A 25 -6.09 5.52 42.40
C GLU A 25 -6.08 6.47 41.20
N SER A 26 -4.94 7.10 40.95
CA SER A 26 -4.77 7.97 39.79
C SER A 26 -4.78 7.10 38.54
N TYR A 27 -5.86 7.15 37.79
CA TYR A 27 -5.91 6.56 36.45
C TYR A 27 -5.00 7.38 35.53
N GLU A 28 -3.81 6.84 35.26
CA GLU A 28 -2.79 7.43 34.36
C GLU A 28 -3.18 7.43 32.87
N GLY A 29 -4.42 7.05 32.54
CA GLY A 29 -4.87 6.95 31.16
C GLY A 29 -4.32 5.71 30.44
N VAL A 30 -4.66 5.60 29.16
CA VAL A 30 -4.09 4.57 28.28
C VAL A 30 -2.66 4.97 27.94
N GLN A 31 -1.70 4.19 28.42
CA GLN A 31 -0.29 4.40 28.12
C GLN A 31 -0.02 4.25 26.63
N ALA A 32 0.73 5.20 26.06
CA ALA A 32 1.12 5.14 24.66
C ALA A 32 2.04 3.94 24.44
N ILE A 33 1.69 3.07 23.49
CA ILE A 33 2.57 1.98 23.07
C ILE A 33 3.72 2.61 22.27
N THR A 34 4.94 2.58 22.82
CA THR A 34 6.12 2.94 22.06
C THR A 34 6.42 1.82 21.06
N PRO A 35 6.34 2.07 19.74
CA PRO A 35 6.66 1.06 18.76
C PRO A 35 8.15 0.73 18.83
N PHE A 36 8.50 -0.56 18.82
CA PHE A 36 9.88 -1.04 18.87
C PHE A 36 10.70 -0.65 17.63
N ALA A 37 10.04 -0.48 16.48
CA ALA A 37 10.67 -0.12 15.22
C ALA A 37 9.92 1.04 14.54
N SER A 38 10.64 1.85 13.76
CA SER A 38 10.00 2.91 12.99
C SER A 38 9.19 2.33 11.82
N ARG A 39 8.16 3.05 11.36
CA ARG A 39 7.38 2.62 10.19
C ARG A 39 8.21 2.53 8.91
N ALA A 40 9.29 3.32 8.82
CA ALA A 40 10.20 3.28 7.69
C ALA A 40 11.01 1.98 7.68
N ASP A 41 11.49 1.55 8.84
CA ASP A 41 12.25 0.30 8.99
C ASP A 41 11.38 -0.91 8.70
N VAL A 42 10.17 -0.97 9.27
CA VAL A 42 9.20 -2.05 8.99
C VAL A 42 8.84 -2.10 7.52
N LYS A 43 8.71 -0.94 6.85
CA LYS A 43 8.44 -0.90 5.41
C LYS A 43 9.61 -1.44 4.59
N ALA A 44 10.84 -1.08 4.96
CA ALA A 44 12.03 -1.56 4.27
C ALA A 44 12.16 -3.09 4.42
N GLU A 45 11.95 -3.60 5.63
CA GLU A 45 11.95 -5.04 5.93
C GLU A 45 10.82 -5.78 5.20
N ALA A 46 9.61 -5.22 5.18
CA ALA A 46 8.48 -5.81 4.46
C ALA A 46 8.73 -5.89 2.94
N ILE A 47 9.39 -4.89 2.35
CA ILE A 47 9.78 -4.94 0.93
C ILE A 47 10.83 -6.02 0.69
N ALA A 48 11.81 -6.18 1.59
CA ALA A 48 12.81 -7.23 1.48
C ALA A 48 12.16 -8.62 1.58
N ALA A 49 11.31 -8.86 2.57
CA ALA A 49 10.59 -10.11 2.74
C ALA A 49 9.67 -10.44 1.54
N ALA A 50 8.97 -9.44 1.01
CA ALA A 50 8.13 -9.62 -0.18
C ALA A 50 8.94 -10.02 -1.42
N ARG A 51 10.19 -9.54 -1.55
CA ARG A 51 11.10 -9.92 -2.64
C ARG A 51 11.68 -11.31 -2.46
N GLU A 52 11.91 -11.73 -1.23
CA GLU A 52 12.38 -13.08 -0.90
C GLU A 52 11.32 -14.14 -1.22
N GLY A 53 10.04 -13.78 -1.10
CA GLY A 53 8.93 -14.70 -1.37
C GLY A 53 8.66 -15.64 -0.19
N ASN A 54 7.95 -16.75 -0.42
CA ASN A 54 7.71 -17.76 0.61
C ASN A 54 8.79 -18.86 0.53
N PRO A 55 9.81 -18.87 1.43
CA PRO A 55 10.89 -19.85 1.41
C PRO A 55 10.41 -21.28 1.75
N TYR A 56 9.18 -21.43 2.27
CA TYR A 56 8.57 -22.72 2.60
C TYR A 56 7.47 -23.13 1.62
N SER A 57 7.32 -22.41 0.49
CA SER A 57 6.40 -22.86 -0.56
C SER A 57 6.94 -24.11 -1.24
N ASP A 58 6.05 -24.97 -1.74
CA ASP A 58 6.46 -26.16 -2.53
C ASP A 58 7.32 -25.76 -3.74
N SER A 59 7.08 -24.58 -4.29
CA SER A 59 7.86 -23.98 -5.39
C SER A 59 9.15 -23.26 -4.95
N ALA A 60 9.46 -23.16 -3.65
CA ALA A 60 10.63 -22.41 -3.16
C ALA A 60 11.96 -23.00 -3.68
N ALA A 61 12.01 -24.31 -3.90
CA ALA A 61 13.17 -25.02 -4.44
C ALA A 61 13.15 -25.14 -5.98
N GLU A 62 12.07 -24.73 -6.66
CA GLU A 62 11.92 -24.90 -8.11
C GLU A 62 12.78 -23.91 -8.93
N GLY A 63 13.32 -22.87 -8.29
CA GLY A 63 14.13 -21.85 -8.94
C GLY A 63 13.35 -21.07 -10.00
N THR A 64 14.04 -20.42 -10.94
CA THR A 64 13.37 -19.70 -12.03
C THR A 64 12.83 -20.67 -13.06
N VAL A 65 11.51 -20.78 -13.17
CA VAL A 65 10.87 -21.59 -14.23
C VAL A 65 11.07 -20.89 -15.57
N ALA A 66 11.69 -21.60 -16.53
CA ALA A 66 11.79 -21.10 -17.90
C ALA A 66 10.40 -21.10 -18.55
N VAL A 67 9.90 -19.91 -18.88
CA VAL A 67 8.67 -19.78 -19.68
C VAL A 67 9.03 -19.91 -21.15
N ASN A 68 8.77 -21.10 -21.72
CA ASN A 68 8.92 -21.32 -23.16
C ASN A 68 7.71 -20.75 -23.91
N SER A 69 7.86 -19.53 -24.45
CA SER A 69 6.92 -19.00 -25.43
C SER A 69 6.96 -19.88 -26.69
N THR A 70 5.79 -20.30 -27.17
CA THR A 70 5.65 -21.05 -28.43
C THR A 70 5.67 -20.15 -29.67
N LEU A 71 5.49 -18.84 -29.48
CA LEU A 71 5.55 -17.83 -30.54
C LEU A 71 6.95 -17.24 -30.65
N ASP A 72 7.39 -17.07 -31.90
CA ASP A 72 8.62 -16.35 -32.22
C ASP A 72 8.52 -14.88 -31.79
N ARG A 73 9.62 -14.34 -31.26
CA ARG A 73 9.68 -12.98 -30.75
C ARG A 73 9.53 -11.94 -31.86
N SER A 74 9.99 -12.24 -33.08
CA SER A 74 9.77 -11.35 -34.23
C SER A 74 8.29 -11.31 -34.57
N ALA A 75 7.62 -12.46 -34.64
CA ALA A 75 6.19 -12.52 -34.90
C ALA A 75 5.38 -11.72 -33.85
N VAL A 76 5.72 -11.83 -32.56
CA VAL A 76 5.08 -11.03 -31.50
C VAL A 76 5.32 -9.53 -31.71
N ARG A 77 6.54 -9.14 -32.07
CA ARG A 77 6.87 -7.74 -32.35
C ARG A 77 6.08 -7.22 -33.55
N ASP A 78 6.01 -7.98 -34.63
CA ASP A 78 5.30 -7.59 -35.85
C ASP A 78 3.79 -7.45 -35.60
N GLN A 79 3.21 -8.37 -34.83
CA GLN A 79 1.82 -8.27 -34.38
C GLN A 79 1.58 -7.03 -33.51
N ALA A 80 2.48 -6.73 -32.58
CA ALA A 80 2.37 -5.55 -31.72
C ALA A 80 2.47 -4.25 -32.54
N VAL A 81 3.39 -4.20 -33.52
CA VAL A 81 3.53 -3.08 -34.46
C VAL A 81 2.27 -2.94 -35.30
N ALA A 82 1.73 -4.02 -35.87
CA ALA A 82 0.49 -3.98 -36.64
C ALA A 82 -0.70 -3.50 -35.79
N ALA A 83 -0.82 -3.99 -34.56
CA ALA A 83 -1.85 -3.56 -33.62
C ALA A 83 -1.73 -2.06 -33.31
N ALA A 84 -0.52 -1.55 -33.06
CA ALA A 84 -0.27 -0.13 -32.79
C ALA A 84 -0.57 0.77 -33.99
N HIS A 85 -0.40 0.26 -35.22
CA HIS A 85 -0.75 0.99 -36.45
C HIS A 85 -2.22 0.84 -36.85
N ASN A 86 -3.04 0.13 -36.09
CA ASN A 86 -4.44 -0.05 -36.45
C ASN A 86 -5.18 1.30 -36.39
N PRO A 87 -5.68 1.83 -37.54
CA PRO A 87 -6.31 3.14 -37.59
C PRO A 87 -7.61 3.23 -36.79
N LEU A 88 -8.20 2.08 -36.43
CA LEU A 88 -9.44 1.95 -35.67
C LEU A 88 -9.22 1.95 -34.16
N GLN A 89 -7.98 1.96 -33.65
CA GLN A 89 -7.69 1.93 -32.20
C GLN A 89 -8.36 3.06 -31.40
N SER A 90 -8.61 4.21 -32.03
CA SER A 90 -9.25 5.36 -31.39
C SER A 90 -10.77 5.38 -31.54
N LEU A 91 -11.36 4.42 -32.25
CA LEU A 91 -12.81 4.39 -32.49
C LEU A 91 -13.52 3.69 -31.34
N ASP A 92 -14.59 4.32 -30.85
CA ASP A 92 -15.50 3.69 -29.89
C ASP A 92 -16.23 2.51 -30.55
N ARG A 93 -16.60 1.49 -29.76
CA ARG A 93 -17.33 0.31 -30.27
C ARG A 93 -18.66 0.69 -30.94
N ARG A 94 -19.27 1.83 -30.59
CA ARG A 94 -20.48 2.36 -31.23
C ARG A 94 -20.25 2.91 -32.63
N ALA A 95 -19.00 3.15 -33.03
CA ALA A 95 -18.65 3.56 -34.38
C ALA A 95 -18.74 2.41 -35.39
N PHE A 96 -18.94 1.17 -34.93
CA PHE A 96 -19.13 0.00 -35.79
C PHE A 96 -20.62 -0.26 -36.00
N TYR A 97 -21.05 -0.45 -37.24
CA TYR A 97 -22.37 -0.93 -37.60
C TYR A 97 -22.24 -2.30 -38.28
N ARG A 98 -22.88 -3.33 -37.72
CA ARG A 98 -22.77 -4.73 -38.20
C ARG A 98 -21.30 -5.16 -38.42
N ASP A 99 -20.47 -4.90 -37.42
CA ASP A 99 -19.02 -5.19 -37.43
C ASP A 99 -18.19 -4.43 -38.47
N GLU A 100 -18.78 -3.49 -39.20
CA GLU A 100 -18.09 -2.64 -40.17
C GLU A 100 -18.01 -1.18 -39.69
N VAL A 101 -16.87 -0.54 -39.96
CA VAL A 101 -16.71 0.90 -39.72
C VAL A 101 -17.27 1.67 -40.92
N PRO A 102 -18.31 2.51 -40.74
CA PRO A 102 -18.84 3.37 -41.79
C PRO A 102 -17.75 4.24 -42.41
N SER A 103 -17.85 4.49 -43.72
CA SER A 103 -16.82 5.20 -44.50
C SER A 103 -16.44 6.57 -43.94
N ALA A 104 -17.37 7.24 -43.24
CA ALA A 104 -17.15 8.52 -42.57
C ALA A 104 -16.08 8.49 -41.47
N TYR A 105 -15.79 7.32 -40.88
CA TYR A 105 -14.81 7.16 -39.80
C TYR A 105 -13.45 6.65 -40.27
N LYS A 106 -13.28 6.41 -41.58
CA LYS A 106 -11.99 5.99 -42.15
C LYS A 106 -11.04 7.18 -42.18
N LYS A 107 -9.93 7.11 -41.43
CA LYS A 107 -8.88 8.13 -41.48
C LYS A 107 -8.24 8.15 -42.87
N PRO A 108 -7.96 9.32 -43.46
CA PRO A 108 -7.24 9.42 -44.71
C PRO A 108 -5.84 8.81 -44.57
N THR A 109 -5.43 8.00 -45.55
CA THR A 109 -4.09 7.42 -45.60
C THR A 109 -3.06 8.53 -45.73
N VAL A 110 -2.34 8.82 -44.64
CA VAL A 110 -1.22 9.76 -44.66
C VAL A 110 0.06 9.00 -44.99
N SER A 111 0.58 9.21 -46.20
CA SER A 111 1.85 8.65 -46.63
C SER A 111 2.99 9.50 -46.05
N PHE A 112 3.66 9.00 -45.03
CA PHE A 112 4.93 9.60 -44.58
C PHE A 112 6.04 9.07 -45.49
N THR A 113 6.46 9.86 -46.48
CA THR A 113 7.70 9.61 -47.19
C THR A 113 8.85 9.71 -46.20
N ARG A 114 9.42 8.56 -45.82
CA ARG A 114 10.66 8.50 -45.05
C ARG A 114 11.78 9.05 -45.94
N GLN A 115 11.99 10.35 -45.90
CA GLN A 115 13.14 10.98 -46.53
C GLN A 115 14.37 10.52 -45.75
N ALA A 116 15.11 9.56 -46.30
CA ALA A 116 16.41 9.18 -45.76
C ALA A 116 17.33 10.40 -45.85
N GLY A 117 17.67 10.97 -44.70
CA GLY A 117 18.71 11.99 -44.61
C GLY A 117 20.03 11.37 -45.03
N LEU A 118 20.71 12.05 -45.96
CA LEU A 118 22.10 11.81 -46.37
C LEU A 118 23.07 12.09 -45.22
#